data_AF-A0A3D3MNW6-F1
#
_entry.id   AF-A0A3D3MNW6-F1
#
_cell.length_a   1.000
_cell.length_b   1.000
_cell.length_c   1.000
_cell.angle_alpha   90.00
_cell.angle_beta   90.00
_cell.angle_gamma   90.00
#
_symmetry.space_group_name_H-M   'P 1'
#
loop_
_entity.id
_entity.type
_entity.pdbx_description
1 polymer ?
#
loop_
_entity_poly.entity_id
_entity_poly.type
_entity_poly.pdbx_seq_one_letter_code
_entity_poly.pdbx_strand_id
1 'polypeptide(L)'
;MKNKFVMIAFIAMSLVACDNDEQNLLDPPKPESTVSAVMVKDGKIVSTQTRASENMGTVALKFKDEASLASFKRSLSNETDAEKQKTIMFYGVRTLHDLAEQADDELEKIGVEASSEEQFRSLYNVYKAKYNGLLISNKHDSTDLTLYVPDEDNVESYIANNEGVYVVGNTVVKANLNNDVSTSVIKMSKAFMSDNNNIPTNSSVFKPNKYKKVYLDAYMINTKMGVRMHWKKSSKVSNHEFYLWVL
;
A
#
# COMPACT_ATOMS: atom_id res chain seq x y z
N MET A 1 -44.18 -3.27 -81.85
CA MET A 1 -44.58 -2.11 -81.01
C MET A 1 -45.47 -2.59 -79.88
N LYS A 2 -45.31 -1.98 -78.70
CA LYS A 2 -46.08 -2.09 -77.44
C LYS A 2 -45.62 -3.19 -76.45
N ASN A 3 -44.81 -2.74 -75.47
CA ASN A 3 -45.12 -2.63 -74.03
C ASN A 3 -45.76 -3.85 -73.33
N LYS A 4 -45.46 -4.26 -72.09
CA LYS A 4 -44.62 -3.76 -70.98
C LYS A 4 -44.82 -4.75 -69.80
N PHE A 5 -43.78 -4.92 -68.98
CA PHE A 5 -43.80 -5.07 -67.52
C PHE A 5 -44.11 -6.41 -66.79
N VAL A 6 -43.30 -6.55 -65.71
CA VAL A 6 -43.44 -7.29 -64.42
C VAL A 6 -42.89 -8.73 -64.39
N MET A 7 -41.61 -8.97 -64.05
CA MET A 7 -41.01 -9.12 -62.69
C MET A 7 -41.66 -10.20 -61.82
N ILE A 8 -40.91 -11.23 -61.45
CA ILE A 8 -40.73 -11.70 -60.05
C ILE A 8 -39.54 -12.67 -60.04
N ALA A 9 -38.59 -12.35 -59.17
CA ALA A 9 -37.38 -13.08 -58.85
C ALA A 9 -37.68 -14.35 -58.03
N PHE A 10 -36.78 -15.34 -58.06
CA PHE A 10 -36.30 -15.97 -56.83
C PHE A 10 -34.96 -16.69 -57.03
N ILE A 11 -34.12 -16.46 -56.02
CA ILE A 11 -32.69 -16.77 -55.83
C ILE A 11 -32.43 -18.28 -55.72
N ALA A 12 -31.29 -18.75 -56.24
CA ALA A 12 -30.55 -19.86 -55.62
C ALA A 12 -29.05 -19.78 -55.98
N MET A 13 -28.25 -19.62 -54.93
CA MET A 13 -26.79 -19.59 -54.89
C MET A 13 -26.14 -20.82 -55.54
N SER A 14 -25.14 -20.58 -56.39
CA SER A 14 -24.02 -21.49 -56.58
C SER A 14 -22.75 -20.82 -56.05
N LEU A 15 -22.11 -21.52 -55.12
CA LEU A 15 -20.88 -21.16 -54.43
C LEU A 15 -19.73 -21.03 -55.45
N VAL A 16 -19.20 -19.83 -55.58
CA VAL A 16 -17.85 -19.61 -56.13
C VAL A 16 -16.93 -19.53 -54.92
N ALA A 17 -16.17 -20.60 -54.68
CA ALA A 17 -15.01 -20.56 -53.80
C ALA A 17 -13.86 -19.89 -54.58
N CYS A 18 -13.55 -18.65 -54.23
CA CYS A 18 -12.29 -17.99 -54.56
C CYS A 18 -11.61 -17.56 -53.26
N ASP A 19 -10.35 -17.99 -53.13
CA ASP A 19 -9.20 -17.40 -52.42
C ASP A 19 -9.33 -16.80 -51.01
N ASN A 20 -8.53 -17.33 -50.08
CA ASN A 20 -7.26 -16.70 -49.72
C ASN A 20 -6.46 -17.60 -48.76
N ASP A 21 -5.33 -18.12 -49.21
CA ASP A 21 -4.28 -18.64 -48.32
C ASP A 21 -3.56 -17.44 -47.67
N GLU A 22 -4.08 -16.95 -46.54
CA GLU A 22 -3.33 -16.05 -45.67
C GLU A 22 -2.26 -16.84 -44.92
N GLN A 23 -1.01 -16.66 -45.36
CA GLN A 23 0.18 -17.04 -44.62
C GLN A 23 0.15 -16.33 -43.25
N ASN A 24 -0.08 -17.09 -42.18
CA ASN A 24 0.16 -16.63 -40.81
C ASN A 24 1.67 -16.35 -40.64
N LEU A 25 2.09 -15.13 -40.97
CA LEU A 25 3.30 -14.54 -40.42
C LEU A 25 3.12 -14.51 -38.91
N LEU A 26 3.83 -15.40 -38.22
CA LEU A 26 4.00 -15.33 -36.78
C LEU A 26 4.53 -13.93 -36.45
N ASP A 27 3.72 -13.14 -35.76
CA ASP A 27 4.17 -11.87 -35.20
C ASP A 27 5.49 -12.10 -34.45
N PRO A 28 6.49 -11.19 -34.58
CA PRO A 28 7.69 -11.29 -33.78
C PRO A 28 7.29 -11.34 -32.29
N PRO A 29 7.95 -12.19 -31.46
CA PRO A 29 7.60 -12.30 -30.06
C PRO A 29 7.63 -10.91 -29.42
N LYS A 30 6.48 -10.49 -28.88
CA LYS A 30 6.34 -9.19 -28.22
C LYS A 30 7.46 -9.07 -27.17
N PRO A 31 8.22 -7.95 -27.14
CA PRO A 31 9.29 -7.80 -26.19
C PRO A 31 8.75 -8.01 -24.78
N GLU A 32 9.39 -8.90 -24.01
CA GLU A 32 9.00 -9.14 -22.62
C GLU A 32 9.03 -7.82 -21.85
N SER A 33 7.93 -7.53 -21.16
CA SER A 33 7.87 -6.39 -20.25
C SER A 33 8.94 -6.55 -19.16
N THR A 34 9.63 -5.46 -18.81
CA THR A 34 10.64 -5.44 -17.74
C THR A 34 10.03 -5.74 -16.37
N VAL A 35 8.75 -5.41 -16.20
CA VAL A 35 7.94 -5.69 -15.01
C VAL A 35 6.61 -6.29 -15.43
N SER A 36 6.19 -7.35 -14.74
CA SER A 36 4.92 -8.06 -14.98
C SER A 36 4.39 -8.62 -13.66
N ALA A 37 3.24 -9.27 -13.69
CA ALA A 37 2.68 -10.00 -12.55
C ALA A 37 2.62 -11.50 -12.87
N VAL A 38 2.95 -12.33 -11.88
CA VAL A 38 2.87 -13.79 -11.98
C VAL A 38 2.23 -14.37 -10.72
N MET A 39 1.72 -15.59 -10.80
CA MET A 39 1.23 -16.32 -9.63
C MET A 39 2.39 -17.03 -8.95
N VAL A 40 2.47 -16.92 -7.62
CA VAL A 40 3.42 -17.63 -6.77
C VAL A 40 2.65 -18.49 -5.78
N LYS A 41 3.10 -19.73 -5.62
CA LYS A 41 2.56 -20.67 -4.63
C LYS A 41 3.69 -21.52 -4.07
N ASP A 42 3.75 -21.65 -2.75
CA ASP A 42 4.75 -22.47 -2.05
C ASP A 42 6.20 -22.18 -2.51
N GLY A 43 6.50 -20.89 -2.74
CA GLY A 43 7.81 -20.42 -3.21
C GLY A 43 8.13 -20.72 -4.68
N LYS A 44 7.14 -21.07 -5.50
CA LYS A 44 7.30 -21.39 -6.93
C LYS A 44 6.36 -20.56 -7.80
N ILE A 45 6.82 -20.21 -9.00
CA ILE A 45 5.99 -19.58 -10.02
C ILE A 45 5.05 -20.64 -10.61
N VAL A 46 3.75 -20.37 -10.64
CA VAL A 46 2.73 -21.28 -11.18
C VAL A 46 1.99 -20.66 -12.36
N SER A 47 1.52 -21.50 -13.29
CA SER A 47 0.79 -21.05 -14.48
C SER A 47 -0.68 -20.76 -14.14
N THR A 48 -1.23 -19.70 -14.72
CA THR A 48 -2.63 -19.25 -14.58
C THR A 48 -3.64 -20.15 -15.32
N GLN A 49 -3.21 -21.17 -16.06
CA GLN A 49 -4.04 -21.91 -17.02
C GLN A 49 -4.93 -23.04 -16.47
N THR A 50 -5.12 -23.19 -15.15
CA THR A 50 -6.05 -24.22 -14.64
C THR A 50 -7.23 -23.61 -13.89
N ARG A 51 -8.42 -23.90 -14.43
CA ARG A 51 -9.77 -23.49 -14.00
C ARG A 51 -9.89 -23.22 -12.50
N ALA A 52 -10.43 -22.04 -12.17
CA ALA A 52 -11.06 -21.65 -10.91
C ALA A 52 -11.04 -22.72 -9.80
N SER A 53 -9.99 -22.71 -8.99
CA SER A 53 -10.00 -23.34 -7.67
C SER A 53 -9.43 -22.36 -6.67
N GLU A 54 -9.85 -22.42 -5.41
CA GLU A 54 -9.44 -21.55 -4.29
C GLU A 54 -7.93 -21.63 -3.94
N ASN A 55 -7.12 -22.18 -4.83
CA ASN A 55 -5.77 -22.67 -4.58
C ASN A 55 -4.75 -22.12 -5.58
N MET A 56 -5.03 -20.96 -6.21
CA MET A 56 -4.26 -20.41 -7.35
C MET A 56 -2.92 -19.73 -6.97
N GLY A 57 -2.59 -19.65 -5.68
CA GLY A 57 -1.43 -18.88 -5.21
C GLY A 57 -1.72 -17.38 -5.11
N THR A 58 -0.70 -16.59 -4.82
CA THR A 58 -0.76 -15.13 -4.68
C THR A 58 -0.12 -14.45 -5.89
N VAL A 59 -0.67 -13.31 -6.31
CA VAL A 59 -0.07 -12.52 -7.38
C VAL A 59 1.18 -11.82 -6.82
N ALA A 60 2.29 -11.90 -7.53
CA ALA A 60 3.55 -11.23 -7.18
C ALA A 60 4.13 -10.48 -8.39
N LEU A 61 4.86 -9.40 -8.14
CA LEU A 61 5.62 -8.72 -9.18
C LEU A 61 6.75 -9.62 -9.68
N LYS A 62 6.90 -9.68 -11.00
CA LYS A 62 8.02 -10.32 -11.68
C LYS A 62 8.82 -9.27 -12.45
N PHE A 63 10.09 -9.19 -12.10
CA PHE A 63 11.12 -8.44 -12.80
C PHE A 63 11.86 -9.38 -13.74
N LYS A 64 12.19 -8.89 -14.93
CA LYS A 64 12.98 -9.66 -15.89
C LYS A 64 14.34 -10.07 -15.33
N ASP A 65 15.02 -9.13 -14.67
CA ASP A 65 16.37 -9.27 -14.13
C ASP A 65 16.61 -8.23 -12.99
N GLU A 66 17.76 -8.32 -12.35
CA GLU A 66 18.17 -7.40 -11.28
C GLU A 66 18.24 -5.93 -11.75
N ALA A 67 18.57 -5.68 -13.01
CA ALA A 67 18.60 -4.33 -13.57
C ALA A 67 17.19 -3.74 -13.64
N SER A 68 16.20 -4.55 -14.01
CA SER A 68 14.78 -4.18 -14.04
C SER A 68 14.26 -3.90 -12.63
N LEU A 69 14.61 -4.74 -11.65
CA LEU A 69 14.30 -4.50 -10.23
C LEU A 69 14.90 -3.18 -9.72
N ALA A 70 16.19 -2.96 -9.96
CA ALA A 70 16.89 -1.75 -9.52
C ALA A 70 16.30 -0.48 -10.16
N SER A 71 15.92 -0.54 -11.44
CA SER A 71 15.26 0.57 -12.13
C SER A 71 13.87 0.85 -11.52
N PHE A 72 13.10 -0.19 -11.23
CA PHE A 72 11.77 -0.04 -10.64
C PHE A 72 11.82 0.53 -9.22
N LYS A 73 12.73 0.01 -8.36
CA LYS A 73 13.00 0.56 -7.02
C LYS A 73 13.33 2.05 -7.07
N ARG A 74 14.16 2.48 -8.04
CA ARG A 74 14.50 3.88 -8.23
C ARG A 74 13.31 4.74 -8.64
N SER A 75 12.41 4.23 -9.48
CA SER A 75 11.16 4.92 -9.83
C SER A 75 10.32 5.16 -8.58
N LEU A 76 10.05 4.11 -7.82
CA LEU A 76 9.24 4.16 -6.60
C LEU A 76 9.84 5.07 -5.52
N SER A 77 11.17 5.19 -5.45
CA SER A 77 11.83 6.05 -4.44
C SER A 77 11.55 7.54 -4.63
N ASN A 78 11.07 7.95 -5.82
CA ASN A 78 10.68 9.33 -6.11
C ASN A 78 9.17 9.57 -5.97
N GLU A 79 8.40 8.52 -5.66
CA GLU A 79 6.95 8.55 -5.51
C GLU A 79 6.58 8.70 -4.02
N THR A 80 5.42 9.31 -3.77
CA THR A 80 4.79 9.28 -2.44
C THR A 80 4.26 7.87 -2.14
N ASP A 81 4.00 7.56 -0.87
CA ASP A 81 3.53 6.22 -0.49
C ASP A 81 2.21 5.84 -1.15
N ALA A 82 1.30 6.81 -1.33
CA ALA A 82 0.05 6.62 -2.05
C ALA A 82 0.26 6.34 -3.55
N GLU A 83 1.25 6.99 -4.17
CA GLU A 83 1.61 6.74 -5.57
C GLU A 83 2.25 5.37 -5.74
N LYS A 84 3.17 4.98 -4.83
CA LYS A 84 3.74 3.62 -4.81
C LYS A 84 2.63 2.58 -4.74
N GLN A 85 1.70 2.70 -3.79
CA GLN A 85 0.58 1.77 -3.63
C GLN A 85 -0.23 1.64 -4.92
N LYS A 86 -0.55 2.77 -5.55
CA LYS A 86 -1.29 2.82 -6.82
C LYS A 86 -0.51 2.15 -7.96
N THR A 87 0.80 2.39 -8.05
CA THR A 87 1.70 1.77 -9.03
C THR A 87 1.71 0.26 -8.89
N ILE A 88 1.77 -0.27 -7.66
CA ILE A 88 1.76 -1.72 -7.41
C ILE A 88 0.38 -2.33 -7.71
N MET A 89 -0.70 -1.66 -7.28
CA MET A 89 -2.07 -2.11 -7.51
C MET A 89 -2.42 -2.17 -9.01
N PHE A 90 -1.79 -1.36 -9.87
CA PHE A 90 -1.93 -1.47 -11.32
C PHE A 90 -1.54 -2.87 -11.85
N TYR A 91 -0.61 -3.55 -11.20
CA TYR A 91 -0.21 -4.93 -11.52
C TYR A 91 -1.12 -5.99 -10.87
N GLY A 92 -2.13 -5.57 -10.10
CA GLY A 92 -3.03 -6.48 -9.38
C GLY A 92 -2.38 -7.19 -8.19
N VAL A 93 -1.26 -6.65 -7.69
CA VAL A 93 -0.53 -7.22 -6.55
C VAL A 93 -1.03 -6.60 -5.26
N ARG A 94 -1.41 -7.46 -4.30
CA ARG A 94 -1.68 -7.06 -2.91
C ARG A 94 -0.38 -7.16 -2.12
N THR A 95 -0.05 -6.12 -1.39
CA THR A 95 1.19 -5.90 -0.63
C THR A 95 1.00 -6.14 0.87
N LEU A 96 2.09 -6.01 1.64
CA LEU A 96 2.01 -5.97 3.09
C LEU A 96 1.24 -4.75 3.62
N HIS A 97 1.21 -3.64 2.88
CA HIS A 97 0.44 -2.45 3.23
C HIS A 97 -1.07 -2.71 3.14
N ASP A 98 -1.54 -3.40 2.10
CA ASP A 98 -2.95 -3.80 2.00
C ASP A 98 -3.33 -4.80 3.11
N LEU A 99 -2.36 -5.61 3.56
CA LEU A 99 -2.55 -6.53 4.67
C LEU A 99 -2.63 -5.80 6.01
N ALA A 100 -1.83 -4.74 6.20
CA ALA A 100 -1.87 -3.89 7.38
C ALA A 100 -3.18 -3.09 7.47
N GLU A 101 -3.68 -2.54 6.36
CA GLU A 101 -5.00 -1.89 6.32
C GLU A 101 -6.11 -2.86 6.71
N GLN A 102 -6.08 -4.09 6.17
CA GLN A 102 -7.03 -5.13 6.58
C GLN A 102 -6.91 -5.48 8.07
N ALA A 103 -5.67 -5.52 8.60
CA ALA A 103 -5.43 -5.80 10.01
C ALA A 103 -5.96 -4.66 10.91
N ASP A 104 -5.89 -3.41 10.46
CA ASP A 104 -6.43 -2.27 11.18
C ASP A 104 -7.96 -2.33 11.25
N ASP A 105 -8.62 -2.59 10.12
CA ASP A 105 -10.07 -2.80 10.04
C ASP A 105 -10.56 -3.95 10.95
N GLU A 106 -9.78 -5.02 11.06
CA GLU A 106 -10.09 -6.15 11.94
C GLU A 106 -9.89 -5.81 13.42
N LEU A 107 -8.85 -5.03 13.76
CA LEU A 107 -8.60 -4.58 15.12
C LEU A 107 -9.72 -3.65 15.62
N GLU A 108 -10.19 -2.72 14.77
CA GLU A 108 -11.32 -1.84 15.08
C GLU A 108 -12.59 -2.66 15.37
N LYS A 109 -12.89 -3.67 14.53
CA LYS A 109 -14.03 -4.58 14.75
C LYS A 109 -13.92 -5.31 16.09
N ILE A 110 -12.74 -5.80 16.45
CA ILE A 110 -12.52 -6.44 17.76
C ILE A 110 -12.82 -5.46 18.90
N GLY A 111 -12.41 -4.20 18.77
CA GLY A 111 -12.72 -3.14 19.73
C GLY A 111 -14.22 -2.88 19.89
N VAL A 112 -14.98 -2.94 18.79
CA VAL A 112 -16.44 -2.74 18.78
C VAL A 112 -17.21 -3.97 19.29
N GLU A 113 -16.76 -5.18 18.94
CA GLU A 113 -17.49 -6.43 19.23
C GLU A 113 -17.21 -7.01 20.63
N ALA A 114 -16.06 -6.68 21.23
CA ALA A 114 -15.70 -7.20 22.53
C ALA A 114 -16.56 -6.59 23.65
N SER A 115 -17.26 -7.44 24.40
CA SER A 115 -18.11 -7.03 25.53
C SER A 115 -17.36 -6.95 26.88
N SER A 116 -16.10 -7.38 26.91
CA SER A 116 -15.24 -7.36 28.09
C SER A 116 -13.76 -7.34 27.71
N GLU A 117 -12.89 -6.96 28.66
CA GLU A 117 -11.43 -6.99 28.47
C GLU A 117 -10.92 -8.40 28.20
N GLU A 118 -11.45 -9.42 28.89
CA GLU A 118 -11.05 -10.82 28.70
C GLU A 118 -11.37 -11.29 27.27
N GLN A 119 -12.58 -10.98 26.79
CA GLN A 119 -12.98 -11.29 25.41
C GLN A 119 -12.11 -10.54 24.40
N PHE A 120 -11.84 -9.26 24.64
CA PHE A 120 -10.94 -8.47 23.79
C PHE A 120 -9.56 -9.11 23.69
N ARG A 121 -8.95 -9.49 24.82
CA ARG A 121 -7.63 -10.14 24.86
C ARG A 121 -7.63 -11.46 24.10
N SER A 122 -8.69 -12.26 24.22
CA SER A 122 -8.82 -13.52 23.47
C SER A 122 -8.87 -13.28 21.96
N LEU A 123 -9.71 -12.35 21.50
CA LEU A 123 -9.83 -11.99 20.08
C LEU A 123 -8.53 -11.38 19.54
N TYR A 124 -7.92 -10.49 20.31
CA TYR A 124 -6.64 -9.85 19.96
C TYR A 124 -5.50 -10.85 19.81
N ASN A 125 -5.45 -11.91 20.63
CA ASN A 125 -4.45 -12.97 20.48
C ASN A 125 -4.65 -13.78 19.19
N VAL A 126 -5.90 -14.06 18.80
CA VAL A 126 -6.22 -14.72 17.52
C VAL A 126 -5.82 -13.82 16.34
N TYR A 127 -6.15 -12.53 16.44
CA TYR A 127 -5.73 -11.50 15.49
C TYR A 127 -4.20 -11.48 15.32
N LYS A 128 -3.44 -11.36 16.41
CA LYS A 128 -1.96 -11.37 16.35
C LYS A 128 -1.41 -12.65 15.72
N ALA A 129 -1.99 -13.81 16.04
CA ALA A 129 -1.56 -15.09 15.48
C ALA A 129 -1.79 -15.18 13.97
N LYS A 130 -2.89 -14.61 13.47
CA LYS A 130 -3.25 -14.60 12.04
C LYS A 130 -2.22 -13.88 11.17
N TYR A 131 -1.68 -12.76 11.65
CA TYR A 131 -0.71 -11.94 10.90
C TYR A 131 0.76 -12.24 11.24
N ASN A 132 1.00 -13.23 12.10
CA ASN A 132 2.33 -13.56 12.57
C ASN A 132 3.29 -13.91 11.42
N GLY A 133 4.46 -13.29 11.43
CA GLY A 133 5.49 -13.48 10.39
C GLY A 133 5.28 -12.66 9.11
N LEU A 134 4.18 -11.92 9.01
CA LEU A 134 3.90 -10.98 7.91
C LEU A 134 3.89 -9.53 8.40
N LEU A 135 3.20 -9.27 9.51
CA LEU A 135 3.18 -7.99 10.21
C LEU A 135 3.82 -8.10 11.59
N ILE A 136 4.16 -6.98 12.19
CA ILE A 136 4.85 -6.90 13.48
C ILE A 136 4.14 -5.97 14.47
N SER A 137 4.17 -6.32 15.75
CA SER A 137 3.73 -5.42 16.82
C SER A 137 4.79 -4.36 17.11
N ASN A 138 4.37 -3.19 17.59
CA ASN A 138 5.28 -2.18 18.07
C ASN A 138 5.96 -2.62 19.38
N LYS A 139 7.27 -2.90 19.32
CA LYS A 139 8.06 -3.28 20.51
C LYS A 139 8.51 -2.07 21.35
N HIS A 140 8.31 -0.86 20.86
CA HIS A 140 8.71 0.38 21.51
C HIS A 140 7.58 1.02 22.30
N ASP A 141 6.33 0.56 22.14
CA ASP A 141 5.16 0.94 22.93
C ASP A 141 4.25 -0.27 23.10
N SER A 142 4.13 -0.80 24.32
CA SER A 142 3.30 -1.98 24.59
C SER A 142 1.80 -1.68 24.63
N THR A 143 1.41 -0.41 24.65
CA THR A 143 0.01 0.03 24.63
C THR A 143 -0.53 0.18 23.21
N ASP A 144 0.38 0.30 22.24
CA ASP A 144 0.08 0.28 20.82
C ASP A 144 -0.25 -1.16 20.37
N LEU A 145 -1.51 -1.35 20.01
CA LEU A 145 -2.05 -2.66 19.63
C LEU A 145 -1.99 -2.89 18.11
N THR A 146 -1.66 -1.87 17.32
CA THR A 146 -1.65 -1.93 15.86
C THR A 146 -0.51 -2.83 15.37
N LEU A 147 -0.77 -3.54 14.27
CA LEU A 147 0.24 -4.31 13.55
C LEU A 147 0.77 -3.51 12.37
N TYR A 148 2.08 -3.45 12.26
CA TYR A 148 2.80 -2.64 11.28
C TYR A 148 3.45 -3.50 10.21
N VAL A 149 3.64 -2.89 9.04
CA VAL A 149 4.52 -3.44 7.99
C VAL A 149 5.97 -3.41 8.51
N PRO A 150 6.70 -4.55 8.48
CA PRO A 150 8.11 -4.57 8.86
C PRO A 150 8.93 -3.69 7.93
N ASP A 151 9.78 -2.82 8.49
CA ASP A 151 10.64 -1.92 7.71
C ASP A 151 9.86 -1.14 6.64
N GLU A 152 8.71 -0.58 7.02
CA GLU A 152 7.75 0.10 6.13
C GLU A 152 8.41 1.11 5.18
N ASP A 153 9.41 1.87 5.67
CA ASP A 153 10.17 2.87 4.91
C ASP A 153 10.99 2.25 3.75
N ASN A 154 11.21 0.94 3.75
CA ASN A 154 11.94 0.19 2.73
C ASN A 154 11.06 -0.05 1.50
N VAL A 155 11.54 0.32 0.32
CA VAL A 155 10.82 0.13 -0.95
C VAL A 155 10.43 -1.33 -1.23
N GLU A 156 11.17 -2.30 -0.68
CA GLU A 156 10.80 -3.72 -0.81
C GLU A 156 9.48 -4.07 -0.11
N SER A 157 9.05 -3.28 0.88
CA SER A 157 7.76 -3.45 1.56
C SER A 157 6.56 -3.24 0.60
N TYR A 158 6.76 -2.41 -0.44
CA TYR A 158 5.79 -2.15 -1.50
C TYR A 158 5.89 -3.15 -2.66
N ILE A 159 7.09 -3.64 -2.96
CA ILE A 159 7.32 -4.55 -4.09
C ILE A 159 6.88 -5.98 -3.75
N ALA A 160 7.07 -6.38 -2.50
CA ALA A 160 6.65 -7.67 -2.00
C ALA A 160 5.13 -7.77 -1.96
N ASN A 161 4.61 -8.93 -2.33
CA ASN A 161 3.20 -9.21 -2.13
C ASN A 161 2.88 -9.43 -0.63
N ASN A 162 1.63 -9.76 -0.32
CA ASN A 162 1.13 -10.03 1.03
C ASN A 162 1.71 -11.30 1.68
N GLU A 163 2.55 -12.07 0.99
CA GLU A 163 3.36 -13.17 1.54
C GLU A 163 4.84 -12.77 1.73
N GLY A 164 5.19 -11.51 1.45
CA GLY A 164 6.55 -10.99 1.58
C GLY A 164 7.49 -11.43 0.46
N VAL A 165 6.96 -11.75 -0.74
CA VAL A 165 7.76 -12.22 -1.87
C VAL A 165 7.54 -11.43 -3.17
N TYR A 166 8.56 -11.44 -4.02
CA TYR A 166 8.53 -10.99 -5.41
C TYR A 166 9.39 -11.92 -6.29
N VAL A 167 9.45 -11.72 -7.60
CA VAL A 167 10.16 -12.60 -8.52
C VAL A 167 11.20 -11.83 -9.33
N VAL A 168 12.41 -12.37 -9.44
CA VAL A 168 13.47 -11.88 -10.33
C VAL A 168 13.87 -12.99 -11.30
N GLY A 169 13.65 -12.76 -12.60
CA GLY A 169 13.78 -13.80 -13.62
C GLY A 169 12.83 -14.96 -13.35
N ASN A 170 13.38 -16.08 -12.88
CA ASN A 170 12.62 -17.29 -12.52
C ASN A 170 12.74 -17.66 -11.03
N THR A 171 13.30 -16.77 -10.21
CA THR A 171 13.54 -17.01 -8.79
C THR A 171 12.53 -16.22 -7.96
N VAL A 172 11.85 -16.91 -7.04
CA VAL A 172 11.04 -16.25 -6.00
C VAL A 172 12.00 -15.76 -4.92
N VAL A 173 11.92 -14.47 -4.61
CA VAL A 173 12.77 -13.76 -3.67
C VAL A 173 11.92 -13.30 -2.50
N LYS A 174 12.39 -13.54 -1.28
CA LYS A 174 11.78 -12.98 -0.06
C LYS A 174 12.34 -11.58 0.16
N ALA A 175 11.47 -10.62 0.45
CA ALA A 175 11.89 -9.26 0.74
C ALA A 175 12.81 -9.21 1.97
N ASN A 176 13.86 -8.42 1.85
CA ASN A 176 14.83 -8.20 2.92
C ASN A 176 14.36 -7.01 3.78
N LEU A 177 13.43 -7.30 4.69
CA LEU A 177 12.85 -6.34 5.62
C LEU A 177 13.44 -6.54 7.01
N ASN A 178 13.83 -5.43 7.65
CA ASN A 178 14.20 -5.46 9.06
C ASN A 178 13.00 -5.82 9.95
N ASN A 179 13.24 -6.55 11.03
CA ASN A 179 12.20 -6.91 12.00
C ASN A 179 11.98 -5.78 13.04
N ASP A 180 11.64 -4.60 12.55
CA ASP A 180 11.30 -3.43 13.36
C ASP A 180 10.32 -2.51 12.63
N VAL A 181 9.62 -1.67 13.40
CA VAL A 181 8.69 -0.66 12.85
C VAL A 181 9.47 0.50 12.22
N SER A 182 8.80 1.32 11.41
CA SER A 182 9.42 2.46 10.73
C SER A 182 10.07 3.45 11.69
N THR A 183 11.04 4.22 11.20
CA THR A 183 11.75 5.19 12.05
C THR A 183 10.79 6.22 12.65
N SER A 184 9.74 6.57 11.90
CA SER A 184 8.68 7.48 12.32
C SER A 184 7.89 6.92 13.50
N VAL A 185 7.47 5.65 13.45
CA VAL A 185 6.77 4.98 14.54
C VAL A 185 7.66 4.85 15.78
N ILE A 186 8.94 4.52 15.63
CA ILE A 186 9.89 4.47 16.76
C ILE A 186 9.98 5.83 17.46
N LYS A 187 10.12 6.92 16.69
CA LYS A 187 10.20 8.28 17.25
C LYS A 187 8.91 8.67 17.96
N MET A 188 7.76 8.34 17.37
CA MET A 188 6.45 8.61 17.95
C MET A 188 6.22 7.85 19.25
N SER A 189 6.55 6.55 19.28
CA SER A 189 6.50 5.70 20.47
C SER A 189 7.35 6.27 21.62
N LYS A 190 8.60 6.65 21.31
CA LYS A 190 9.50 7.28 22.30
C LYS A 190 8.99 8.63 22.79
N ALA A 191 8.33 9.40 21.93
CA ALA A 191 7.72 10.66 22.33
C ALA A 191 6.54 10.43 23.29
N PHE A 192 5.73 9.39 23.05
CA PHE A 192 4.62 9.00 23.92
C PHE A 192 5.07 8.47 25.28
N MET A 193 6.14 7.67 25.32
CA MET A 193 6.66 7.06 26.56
C MET A 193 7.61 7.97 27.35
N SER A 194 7.96 9.15 26.84
CA SER A 194 8.87 10.06 27.53
C SER A 194 8.18 10.78 28.69
N ASP A 195 8.37 10.28 29.91
CA ASP A 195 7.84 10.82 31.17
C ASP A 195 8.34 12.24 31.57
N ASN A 196 9.06 12.98 30.71
CA ASN A 196 9.68 14.25 31.13
C ASN A 196 9.68 15.38 30.05
N ASN A 197 8.99 16.47 30.39
CA ASN A 197 9.19 17.94 30.17
C ASN A 197 9.80 18.53 28.88
N ASN A 198 10.45 17.78 28.00
CA ASN A 198 10.91 18.23 26.68
C ASN A 198 10.04 17.59 25.61
N ILE A 199 8.81 18.06 25.55
CA ILE A 199 7.85 17.59 24.56
C ILE A 199 8.39 17.94 23.17
N PRO A 200 8.53 16.97 22.24
CA PRO A 200 8.89 17.27 20.87
C PRO A 200 7.90 18.28 20.31
N THR A 201 8.37 19.50 20.09
CA THR A 201 7.52 20.63 19.72
C THR A 201 7.78 20.94 18.25
N ASN A 202 6.80 20.71 17.39
CA ASN A 202 6.84 21.31 16.06
C ASN A 202 6.45 22.78 16.23
N SER A 203 7.44 23.66 16.10
CA SER A 203 7.23 25.11 16.23
C SER A 203 7.20 25.79 14.86
N SER A 204 6.19 26.61 14.62
CA SER A 204 6.11 27.50 13.47
C SER A 204 6.00 28.96 13.92
N VAL A 205 6.66 29.86 13.20
CA VAL A 205 6.62 31.30 13.49
C VAL A 205 6.01 32.05 12.32
N PHE A 206 4.79 32.54 12.52
CA PHE A 206 4.11 33.41 11.58
C PHE A 206 4.39 34.88 11.89
N LYS A 207 4.79 35.66 10.88
CA LYS A 207 5.11 37.09 11.01
C LYS A 207 4.10 37.92 10.21
N PRO A 208 2.91 38.23 10.76
CA PRO A 208 1.90 38.99 10.03
C PRO A 208 2.35 40.42 9.68
N ASN A 209 3.27 41.01 10.44
CA ASN A 209 3.95 42.26 10.09
C ASN A 209 5.28 42.39 10.85
N LYS A 210 6.08 43.43 10.54
CA LYS A 210 7.42 43.61 11.14
C LYS A 210 7.46 43.71 12.67
N TYR A 211 6.33 44.02 13.31
CA TYR A 211 6.25 44.25 14.76
C TYR A 211 5.51 43.16 15.55
N LYS A 212 5.00 42.13 14.86
CA LYS A 212 4.24 41.04 15.46
C LYS A 212 4.79 39.70 15.00
N LYS A 213 5.06 38.83 15.95
CA LYS A 213 5.37 37.41 15.71
C LYS A 213 4.34 36.57 16.46
N VAL A 214 3.80 35.58 15.78
CA VAL A 214 2.93 34.56 16.32
C VAL A 214 3.71 33.26 16.27
N TYR A 215 3.75 32.57 17.40
CA TYR A 215 4.42 31.31 17.59
C TYR A 215 3.35 30.26 17.81
N LEU A 216 3.45 29.17 17.06
CA LEU A 216 2.57 28.02 17.17
C LEU A 216 3.44 26.81 17.50
N ASP A 217 3.20 26.23 18.65
CA ASP A 217 3.95 25.13 19.22
C ASP A 217 3.00 23.94 19.34
N ALA A 218 3.14 22.96 18.46
CA ALA A 218 2.39 21.69 18.55
C ALA A 218 3.23 20.67 19.30
N TYR A 219 2.68 20.07 20.34
CA TYR A 219 3.41 19.21 21.27
C TYR A 219 2.49 18.07 21.75
N MET A 220 3.03 16.90 22.09
CA MET A 220 2.25 15.75 22.58
C MET A 220 2.39 15.58 24.10
N ILE A 221 1.29 15.48 24.84
CA ILE A 221 1.29 15.06 26.26
C ILE A 221 0.45 13.78 26.36
N ASN A 222 1.07 12.66 26.72
CA ASN A 222 0.45 11.33 26.64
C ASN A 222 -0.14 11.15 25.22
N THR A 223 -1.36 10.62 25.10
CA THR A 223 -2.09 10.45 23.82
C THR A 223 -2.73 11.73 23.27
N LYS A 224 -2.44 12.92 23.82
CA LYS A 224 -3.11 14.17 23.44
C LYS A 224 -2.17 15.14 22.74
N MET A 225 -2.63 15.71 21.63
CA MET A 225 -1.93 16.82 20.96
C MET A 225 -2.32 18.16 21.59
N GLY A 226 -1.37 18.78 22.30
CA GLY A 226 -1.47 20.16 22.75
C GLY A 226 -0.99 21.13 21.67
N VAL A 227 -1.69 22.27 21.53
CA VAL A 227 -1.24 23.36 20.65
C VAL A 227 -1.15 24.64 21.47
N ARG A 228 0.07 25.10 21.74
CA ARG A 228 0.31 26.40 22.39
C ARG A 228 0.48 27.46 21.32
N MET A 229 -0.24 28.56 21.47
CA MET A 229 -0.13 29.71 20.58
C MET A 229 0.20 30.95 21.41
N HIS A 230 1.37 31.55 21.18
CA HIS A 230 1.75 32.78 21.85
C HIS A 230 2.17 33.84 20.84
N TRP A 231 1.96 35.12 21.16
CA TRP A 231 2.43 36.19 20.29
C TRP A 231 3.30 37.19 21.04
N LYS A 232 4.25 37.77 20.31
CA LYS A 232 5.10 38.86 20.78
C LYS A 232 4.82 40.08 19.93
N LYS A 233 4.35 41.15 20.57
CA LYS A 233 4.33 42.51 20.00
C LYS A 233 5.50 43.26 20.63
N SER A 234 6.25 44.04 19.85
CA SER A 234 7.39 44.83 20.37
C SER A 234 7.09 45.41 21.76
N SER A 235 7.77 44.90 22.79
CA SER A 235 7.65 45.16 24.25
C SER A 235 6.57 44.48 25.13
N LYS A 236 5.67 43.62 24.62
CA LYS A 236 4.73 42.82 25.45
C LYS A 236 4.56 41.37 24.96
N VAL A 237 4.60 40.42 25.90
CA VAL A 237 4.33 38.98 25.68
C VAL A 237 2.98 38.64 26.32
N SER A 238 2.10 37.95 25.59
CA SER A 238 0.90 37.31 26.16
C SER A 238 0.82 35.86 25.71
N ASN A 239 0.53 34.97 26.66
CA ASN A 239 0.47 33.54 26.44
C ASN A 239 -0.98 33.07 26.49
N HIS A 240 -1.41 32.32 25.49
CA HIS A 240 -2.68 31.61 25.50
C HIS A 240 -2.41 30.13 25.17
N GLU A 241 -2.90 29.22 26.02
CA GLU A 241 -2.84 27.78 25.77
C GLU A 241 -4.22 27.29 25.40
N PHE A 242 -4.28 26.47 24.35
CA PHE A 242 -5.49 25.79 23.93
C PHE A 242 -5.17 24.31 23.78
N TYR A 243 -6.06 23.44 24.24
CA TYR A 243 -5.93 22.00 24.10
C TYR A 243 -6.90 21.56 23.01
N LEU A 244 -6.39 20.97 21.93
CA LEU A 244 -7.22 20.30 20.94
C LEU A 244 -7.31 18.81 21.30
N TRP A 245 -8.53 18.27 21.24
CA TRP A 245 -8.70 16.82 21.21
C TRP A 245 -8.50 16.39 19.76
N VAL A 246 -7.46 15.60 19.51
CA VAL A 246 -7.34 14.84 18.26
C VAL A 246 -7.96 13.49 18.59
N LEU A 247 -9.12 13.22 18.00
CA LEU A 247 -9.74 11.90 17.97
C LEU A 247 -8.98 11.05 16.95
#